data_AF-A0A3A8NQD7-F1
#
_entry.id   AF-A0A3A8NQD7-F1
#
_cell.length_a   1.000
_cell.length_b   1.000
_cell.length_c   1.000
_cell.angle_alpha   90.00
_cell.angle_beta   90.00
_cell.angle_gamma   90.00
#
_symmetry.space_group_name_H-M   'P 1'
#
loop_
_entity.id
_entity.type
_entity.pdbx_description
1 polymer ?
#
loop_
_entity_poly.entity_id
_entity_poly.type
_entity_poly.pdbx_seq_one_letter_code
_entity_poly.pdbx_strand_id
1 'polypeptide(L)'
;MRSGTDVAYDDVNELIATATRLMQKDAAPDTLTPDDVRKIGEELDIPARYVDQALEALARRREEQAREAQVQERHARLRRVRLRRSAWVGAAVLGLLAVSGLVVRNGLTSTLSDVARQRAQVRNVVERRESLRARQDTLTPGLSRDAELSGADNRVAIEQRRYDERAADYNASAASFPTGWVVRLTGLPHVLPLSSEVSTW
;
A
#
# COMPACT_ATOMS: atom_id res chain seq x y z
N MET A 1 16.31 73.91 -20.92
CA MET A 1 15.79 72.72 -21.62
C MET A 1 16.15 71.48 -20.82
N ARG A 2 15.24 71.01 -19.95
CA ARG A 2 15.28 69.68 -19.34
C ARG A 2 13.87 69.33 -18.85
N SER A 3 13.49 68.09 -19.16
CA SER A 3 12.49 67.26 -18.47
C SER A 3 11.01 67.61 -18.70
N GLY A 4 10.42 66.96 -19.71
CA GLY A 4 8.97 67.00 -19.99
C GLY A 4 8.35 65.63 -20.29
N THR A 5 9.00 64.53 -19.92
CA THR A 5 8.55 63.17 -20.29
C THR A 5 8.51 62.16 -19.13
N ASP A 6 8.91 62.55 -17.92
CA ASP A 6 8.94 61.64 -16.76
C ASP A 6 7.66 61.68 -15.91
N VAL A 7 6.80 62.68 -16.12
CA VAL A 7 5.58 62.89 -15.31
C VAL A 7 4.46 61.91 -15.71
N ALA A 8 4.45 61.40 -16.94
CA ALA A 8 3.33 60.63 -17.49
C ALA A 8 3.18 59.20 -16.94
N TYR A 9 4.22 58.63 -16.34
CA TYR A 9 4.18 57.29 -15.72
C TYR A 9 3.91 57.36 -14.21
N ASP A 10 4.36 58.41 -13.55
CA ASP A 10 4.20 58.60 -12.10
C ASP A 10 2.72 58.79 -11.73
N ASP A 11 1.97 59.58 -12.51
CA ASP A 11 0.55 59.86 -12.25
C ASP A 11 -0.33 58.58 -12.33
N VAL A 12 0.00 57.68 -13.26
CA VAL A 12 -0.71 56.39 -13.42
C VAL A 12 -0.38 55.44 -12.29
N ASN A 13 0.87 55.41 -11.85
CA ASN A 13 1.31 54.59 -10.73
C ASN A 13 0.74 55.11 -9.40
N GLU A 14 0.62 56.43 -9.23
CA GLU A 14 0.01 57.07 -8.07
C GLU A 14 -1.49 56.77 -7.99
N LEU A 15 -2.20 56.72 -9.12
CA LEU A 15 -3.59 56.27 -9.18
C LEU A 15 -3.74 54.82 -8.71
N ILE A 16 -2.92 53.92 -9.26
CA ILE A 16 -2.93 52.49 -8.91
C ILE A 16 -2.58 52.31 -7.42
N ALA A 17 -1.61 53.07 -6.91
CA ALA A 17 -1.20 53.03 -5.51
C ALA A 17 -2.29 53.57 -4.57
N THR A 18 -2.96 54.66 -4.95
CA THR A 18 -4.05 55.27 -4.17
C THR A 18 -5.29 54.38 -4.18
N ALA A 19 -5.64 53.79 -5.33
CA ALA A 19 -6.69 52.79 -5.45
C ALA A 19 -6.39 51.55 -4.58
N THR A 20 -5.15 51.05 -4.58
CA THR A 20 -4.71 49.92 -3.74
C THR A 20 -4.74 50.26 -2.25
N ARG A 21 -4.41 51.51 -1.87
CA ARG A 21 -4.48 52.01 -0.49
C ARG A 21 -5.93 52.18 -0.01
N LEU A 22 -6.84 52.60 -0.89
CA LEU A 22 -8.28 52.67 -0.62
C LEU A 22 -8.90 51.27 -0.45
N MET A 23 -8.43 50.27 -1.21
CA MET A 23 -8.83 48.87 -1.03
C MET A 23 -8.52 48.30 0.36
N GLN A 24 -7.53 48.84 1.07
CA GLN A 24 -7.17 48.39 2.43
C GLN A 24 -7.99 49.04 3.54
N LYS A 25 -8.67 50.17 3.28
CA LYS A 25 -9.15 51.03 4.37
C LYS A 25 -10.58 50.77 4.84
N ASP A 26 -11.54 50.40 4.00
CA ASP A 26 -12.89 50.03 4.46
C ASP A 26 -13.62 49.21 3.39
N ALA A 27 -14.18 48.06 3.80
CA ALA A 27 -15.11 47.18 3.08
C ALA A 27 -15.38 47.50 1.59
N ALA A 28 -14.43 47.20 0.71
CA ALA A 28 -14.74 47.08 -0.70
C ALA A 28 -15.44 45.73 -0.93
N PRO A 29 -16.60 45.66 -1.60
CA PRO A 29 -17.03 44.39 -2.18
C PRO A 29 -15.88 43.88 -3.07
N ASP A 30 -15.72 42.56 -3.19
CA ASP A 30 -14.61 41.88 -3.89
C ASP A 30 -14.33 42.36 -5.35
N THR A 31 -15.07 43.34 -5.86
CA THR A 31 -14.91 43.96 -7.18
C THR A 31 -15.27 45.45 -7.15
N LEU A 32 -14.34 46.36 -7.47
CA LEU A 32 -14.67 47.76 -7.82
C LEU A 32 -15.73 47.75 -8.95
N THR A 33 -16.88 48.40 -8.76
CA THR A 33 -17.87 48.46 -9.83
C THR A 33 -17.46 49.50 -10.87
N PRO A 34 -17.92 49.39 -12.13
CA PRO A 34 -17.61 50.39 -13.17
C PRO A 34 -17.98 51.82 -12.77
N ASP A 35 -19.03 51.97 -11.95
CA ASP A 35 -19.49 53.26 -11.46
C ASP A 35 -18.58 53.82 -10.34
N ASP A 36 -17.99 52.97 -9.51
CA ASP A 36 -17.01 53.39 -8.49
C ASP A 36 -15.75 53.96 -9.16
N VAL A 37 -15.28 53.34 -10.24
CA VAL A 37 -14.10 53.80 -11.01
C VAL A 37 -14.39 55.15 -11.67
N ARG A 38 -15.60 55.37 -12.18
CA ARG A 38 -16.01 56.64 -12.79
C ARG A 38 -16.06 57.76 -11.76
N LYS A 39 -16.65 57.49 -10.59
CA LYS A 39 -16.72 58.44 -9.48
C LYS A 39 -15.35 58.84 -8.96
N ILE A 40 -14.42 57.89 -8.85
CA ILE A 40 -13.02 58.17 -8.47
C ILE A 40 -12.32 59.02 -9.55
N GLY A 41 -12.58 58.74 -10.83
CA GLY A 41 -12.07 59.55 -11.94
C GLY A 41 -12.58 61.00 -11.90
N GLU A 42 -13.84 61.21 -11.52
CA GLU A 42 -14.44 62.53 -11.31
C GLU A 42 -13.85 63.24 -10.09
N GLU A 43 -13.66 62.54 -8.96
CA GLU A 43 -13.07 63.12 -7.73
C GLU A 43 -11.59 63.52 -7.90
N LEU A 44 -10.87 62.84 -8.79
CA LEU A 44 -9.46 63.11 -9.10
C LEU A 44 -9.25 63.98 -10.35
N ASP A 45 -10.33 64.51 -10.93
CA ASP A 45 -10.33 65.38 -12.11
C ASP A 45 -9.63 64.75 -13.34
N ILE A 46 -9.79 63.42 -13.49
CA ILE A 46 -9.16 62.62 -14.55
C ILE A 46 -10.03 62.69 -15.81
N PRO A 47 -9.46 62.99 -16.99
CA PRO A 47 -10.22 63.05 -18.23
C PRO A 47 -10.93 61.72 -18.55
N ALA A 48 -12.21 61.79 -18.93
CA ALA A 48 -13.08 60.62 -19.18
C ALA A 48 -12.46 59.55 -20.11
N ARG A 49 -11.68 59.96 -21.11
CA ARG A 49 -10.98 59.03 -22.02
C ARG A 49 -10.05 58.04 -21.31
N TYR A 50 -9.44 58.44 -20.19
CA TYR A 50 -8.54 57.58 -19.42
C TYR A 50 -9.32 56.66 -18.48
N VAL A 51 -10.45 57.14 -17.96
CA VAL A 51 -11.40 56.33 -17.19
C VAL A 51 -11.95 55.19 -18.05
N ASP A 52 -12.34 55.49 -19.30
CA ASP A 52 -12.84 54.48 -20.24
C ASP A 52 -11.77 53.43 -20.61
N GLN A 53 -10.52 53.86 -20.86
CA GLN A 53 -9.40 52.93 -21.10
C GLN A 53 -9.10 52.05 -19.88
N ALA A 54 -9.16 52.61 -18.68
CA ALA A 54 -8.97 51.86 -17.44
C ALA A 54 -10.09 50.82 -17.23
N LEU A 55 -11.34 51.20 -17.50
CA LEU A 55 -12.49 50.30 -17.44
C LEU A 55 -12.36 49.13 -18.44
N GLU A 56 -11.94 49.40 -19.69
CA GLU A 56 -11.70 48.35 -20.68
C GLU A 56 -10.55 47.41 -20.29
N ALA A 57 -9.46 47.95 -19.76
CA ALA A 57 -8.32 47.14 -19.31
C ALA A 57 -8.70 46.24 -18.13
N LEU A 58 -9.54 46.74 -17.22
CA LEU A 58 -10.04 46.00 -16.07
C LEU A 58 -11.05 44.92 -16.49
N ALA A 59 -11.90 45.20 -17.47
CA ALA A 59 -12.82 44.22 -18.06
C ALA A 59 -12.06 43.04 -18.69
N ARG A 60 -11.01 43.32 -19.48
CA ARG A 60 -10.16 42.28 -20.09
C ARG A 60 -9.49 41.38 -19.06
N ARG A 61 -8.90 41.96 -18.01
CA ARG A 61 -8.28 41.17 -16.92
C ARG A 61 -9.29 40.31 -16.16
N ARG A 62 -10.52 40.79 -15.95
CA ARG A 62 -11.58 40.00 -15.31
C ARG A 62 -11.97 38.79 -16.13
N GLU A 63 -12.08 38.93 -17.45
CA GLU A 63 -12.35 37.79 -18.33
C GLU A 63 -11.21 36.76 -18.27
N GLU A 64 -9.96 37.20 -18.26
CA GLU A 64 -8.79 36.34 -18.12
C GLU A 64 -8.78 35.61 -16.76
N GLN A 65 -8.97 36.35 -15.66
CA GLN A 65 -9.05 35.78 -14.30
C GLN A 65 -10.22 34.80 -14.16
N ALA A 66 -11.38 35.10 -14.75
CA ALA A 66 -12.53 34.20 -14.74
C ALA A 66 -12.25 32.91 -15.53
N ARG A 67 -11.57 33.01 -16.68
CA ARG A 67 -11.13 31.84 -17.47
C ARG A 67 -10.11 31.00 -16.70
N GLU A 68 -9.15 31.64 -16.05
CA GLU A 68 -8.15 30.96 -15.22
C GLU A 68 -8.79 30.28 -14.01
N ALA A 69 -9.70 30.96 -13.31
CA ALA A 69 -10.45 30.39 -12.18
C ALA A 69 -11.28 29.18 -12.63
N GLN A 70 -11.95 29.25 -13.78
CA GLN A 70 -12.69 28.12 -14.34
C GLN A 70 -11.79 26.93 -14.71
N VAL A 71 -10.60 27.20 -15.27
CA VAL A 71 -9.61 26.17 -15.60
C VAL A 71 -9.09 25.53 -14.30
N GLN A 72 -8.76 26.33 -13.29
CA GLN A 72 -8.33 25.87 -11.97
C GLN A 72 -9.40 25.00 -11.29
N GLU A 73 -10.68 25.42 -11.31
CA GLU A 73 -11.79 24.65 -10.76
C GLU A 73 -11.97 23.31 -11.49
N ARG A 74 -11.87 23.29 -12.83
CA ARG A 74 -11.94 22.06 -13.62
C ARG A 74 -10.80 21.10 -13.26
N HIS A 75 -9.57 21.61 -13.12
CA HIS A 75 -8.43 20.80 -12.68
C HIS A 75 -8.62 20.26 -11.26
N ALA A 76 -9.15 21.06 -10.33
CA ALA A 76 -9.41 20.65 -8.96
C ALA A 76 -10.49 19.55 -8.87
N ARG A 77 -11.59 19.68 -9.62
CA ARG A 77 -12.67 18.67 -9.66
C ARG A 77 -12.18 17.35 -10.24
N LEU A 78 -11.43 17.38 -11.35
CA LEU A 78 -10.88 16.17 -11.98
C LEU A 78 -9.88 15.43 -11.09
N ARG A 79 -9.02 16.16 -10.35
CA ARG A 79 -8.08 15.55 -9.39
C ARG A 79 -8.81 14.77 -8.29
N ARG A 80 -9.87 15.34 -7.70
CA ARG A 80 -10.65 14.66 -6.65
C ARG A 80 -11.30 13.37 -7.16
N VAL A 81 -11.87 13.37 -8.36
CA VAL A 81 -12.50 12.17 -8.95
C VAL A 81 -11.46 11.10 -9.28
N ARG A 82 -10.30 11.48 -9.85
CA ARG A 82 -9.20 10.56 -10.15
C ARG A 82 -8.65 9.90 -8.88
N LEU A 83 -8.40 10.68 -7.83
CA LEU A 83 -7.91 10.17 -6.54
C LEU A 83 -8.88 9.18 -5.88
N ARG A 84 -10.19 9.47 -5.91
CA ARG A 84 -11.20 8.54 -5.37
C ARG A 84 -11.25 7.22 -6.14
N ARG A 85 -11.17 7.28 -7.48
CA ARG A 85 -11.13 6.07 -8.32
C ARG A 85 -9.87 5.26 -8.08
N SER A 86 -8.69 5.90 -8.03
CA SER A 86 -7.44 5.20 -7.73
C SER A 86 -7.41 4.61 -6.32
N ALA A 87 -8.04 5.27 -5.34
CA ALA A 87 -8.19 4.72 -3.99
C ALA A 87 -9.01 3.43 -3.97
N TRP A 88 -10.13 3.38 -4.69
CA TRP A 88 -10.94 2.15 -4.81
C TRP A 88 -10.19 1.03 -5.52
N VAL A 89 -9.43 1.33 -6.57
CA VAL A 89 -8.57 0.34 -7.24
C VAL A 89 -7.52 -0.20 -6.26
N GLY A 90 -6.85 0.68 -5.52
CA GLY A 90 -5.87 0.28 -4.50
C GLY A 90 -6.47 -0.61 -3.41
N ALA A 91 -7.66 -0.25 -2.90
CA ALA A 91 -8.37 -1.05 -1.91
C ALA A 91 -8.77 -2.43 -2.47
N ALA A 92 -9.23 -2.51 -3.72
CA ALA A 92 -9.55 -3.77 -4.37
C ALA A 92 -8.32 -4.68 -4.52
N VAL A 93 -7.17 -4.12 -4.93
CA VAL A 93 -5.91 -4.86 -5.04
C VAL A 93 -5.44 -5.37 -3.68
N LEU A 94 -5.50 -4.53 -2.64
CA LEU A 94 -5.16 -4.95 -1.27
C LEU A 94 -6.10 -6.05 -0.76
N GLY A 95 -7.40 -5.94 -1.02
CA GLY A 95 -8.37 -6.97 -0.70
C GLY A 95 -8.07 -8.30 -1.40
N LEU A 96 -7.73 -8.26 -2.68
CA LEU A 96 -7.35 -9.46 -3.44
C LEU A 96 -6.08 -10.11 -2.87
N LEU A 97 -5.06 -9.32 -2.54
CA LEU A 97 -3.83 -9.82 -1.94
C LEU A 97 -4.09 -10.45 -0.55
N ALA A 98 -4.95 -9.85 0.26
CA ALA A 98 -5.34 -10.41 1.56
C ALA A 98 -6.06 -11.76 1.41
N VAL A 99 -7.02 -11.86 0.48
CA VAL A 99 -7.72 -13.13 0.19
C VAL A 99 -6.76 -14.18 -0.35
N SER A 100 -5.87 -13.80 -1.27
CA SER A 100 -4.83 -14.71 -1.80
C SER A 100 -3.90 -15.21 -0.68
N GLY A 101 -3.49 -14.34 0.24
CA GLY A 101 -2.67 -14.70 1.39
C GLY A 101 -3.38 -15.71 2.32
N LEU A 102 -4.69 -15.55 2.53
CA LEU A 102 -5.50 -16.51 3.31
C LEU A 102 -5.56 -17.89 2.65
N VAL A 103 -5.73 -17.96 1.32
CA VAL A 103 -5.74 -19.23 0.58
C VAL A 103 -4.40 -19.96 0.74
N VAL A 104 -3.29 -19.24 0.55
CA VAL A 104 -1.93 -19.79 0.70
C VAL A 104 -1.68 -20.26 2.14
N ARG A 105 -2.10 -19.47 3.14
CA ARG A 105 -1.99 -19.83 4.56
C ARG A 105 -2.76 -21.11 4.89
N ASN A 106 -3.97 -21.26 4.36
CA ASN A 106 -4.78 -22.44 4.59
C ASN A 106 -4.15 -23.70 3.97
N GLY A 107 -3.61 -23.59 2.75
CA GLY A 107 -2.87 -24.68 2.10
C GLY A 107 -1.65 -25.12 2.91
N LEU A 108 -0.81 -24.17 3.35
CA LEU A 108 0.35 -24.47 4.20
C LEU A 108 -0.05 -25.12 5.53
N THR A 109 -1.11 -24.61 6.17
CA THR A 109 -1.62 -25.18 7.43
C THR A 109 -2.04 -26.64 7.23
N SER A 110 -2.67 -26.95 6.09
CA SER A 110 -3.02 -28.33 5.74
C SER A 110 -1.78 -29.20 5.64
N THR A 111 -0.77 -28.80 4.84
CA THR A 111 0.48 -29.57 4.69
C THR A 111 1.23 -29.73 6.01
N LEU A 112 1.24 -28.70 6.85
CA LEU A 112 1.82 -28.76 8.20
C LEU A 112 1.07 -29.78 9.08
N SER A 113 -0.26 -29.80 9.02
CA SER A 113 -1.06 -30.79 9.74
C SER A 113 -0.79 -32.22 9.26
N ASP A 114 -0.50 -32.40 7.97
CA ASP A 114 -0.18 -33.71 7.40
C ASP A 114 1.17 -34.22 7.89
N VAL A 115 2.16 -33.33 7.95
CA VAL A 115 3.47 -33.64 8.56
C VAL A 115 3.32 -33.97 10.04
N ALA A 116 2.52 -33.20 10.79
CA ALA A 116 2.27 -33.46 12.20
C ALA A 116 1.58 -34.82 12.44
N ARG A 117 0.60 -35.17 11.60
CA ARG A 117 -0.05 -36.49 11.61
C ARG A 117 0.93 -37.61 11.33
N GLN A 118 1.76 -37.44 10.30
CA GLN A 118 2.76 -38.44 9.93
C GLN A 118 3.82 -38.61 11.04
N ARG A 119 4.25 -37.52 11.68
CA ARG A 119 5.17 -37.57 12.82
C ARG A 119 4.60 -38.40 13.97
N ALA A 120 3.31 -38.26 14.27
CA ALA A 120 2.65 -39.08 15.29
C ALA A 120 2.63 -40.58 14.91
N GLN A 121 2.48 -40.91 13.62
CA GLN A 121 2.59 -42.30 13.16
C GLN A 121 4.00 -42.86 13.34
N VAL A 122 5.04 -42.09 13.01
CA VAL A 122 6.44 -42.51 13.25
C VAL A 122 6.65 -42.80 14.73
N ARG A 123 6.20 -41.91 15.63
CA ARG A 123 6.30 -42.12 17.08
C ARG A 123 5.65 -43.45 17.51
N ASN A 124 4.43 -43.72 17.07
CA ASN A 124 3.74 -44.97 17.40
C ASN A 124 4.50 -46.23 16.93
N VAL A 125 5.14 -46.18 15.76
CA VAL A 125 5.92 -47.31 15.23
C VAL A 125 7.25 -47.45 15.96
N VAL A 126 7.90 -46.34 16.31
CA VAL A 126 9.13 -46.33 17.13
C VAL A 126 8.85 -46.90 18.52
N GLU A 127 7.80 -46.45 19.21
CA GLU A 127 7.38 -46.96 20.52
C GLU A 127 7.05 -48.47 20.44
N ARG A 128 6.30 -48.88 19.40
CA ARG A 128 5.98 -50.30 19.21
C ARG A 128 7.24 -51.14 19.02
N ARG A 129 8.20 -50.65 18.23
CA ARG A 129 9.49 -51.32 18.03
C ARG A 129 10.28 -51.43 19.33
N GLU A 130 10.32 -50.38 20.15
CA GLU A 130 10.98 -50.41 21.46
C GLU A 130 10.32 -51.41 22.40
N SER A 131 8.98 -51.44 22.43
CA SER A 131 8.24 -52.44 23.22
C SER A 131 8.52 -53.88 22.76
N LEU A 132 8.69 -54.09 21.45
CA LEU A 132 9.02 -55.40 20.89
C LEU A 132 10.44 -55.81 21.29
N ARG A 133 11.40 -54.89 21.18
CA ARG A 133 12.78 -55.12 21.59
C ARG A 133 12.86 -55.51 23.07
N ALA A 134 12.18 -54.76 23.94
CA ALA A 134 12.12 -55.05 25.36
C ALA A 134 11.52 -56.44 25.67
N ARG A 135 10.47 -56.85 24.95
CA ARG A 135 9.87 -58.19 25.10
C ARG A 135 10.80 -59.30 24.64
N GLN A 136 11.58 -59.06 23.59
CA GLN A 136 12.46 -60.08 23.04
C GLN A 136 13.81 -60.18 23.73
N ASP A 137 14.25 -59.14 24.44
CA ASP A 137 15.48 -59.18 25.24
C ASP A 137 15.43 -60.22 26.37
N THR A 138 14.23 -60.62 26.80
CA THR A 138 14.03 -61.69 27.79
C THR A 138 13.99 -63.10 27.18
N LEU A 139 13.95 -63.21 25.84
CA LEU A 139 13.83 -64.48 25.11
C LEU A 139 15.20 -64.93 24.57
N THR A 140 15.37 -66.26 24.46
CA THR A 140 16.57 -66.86 23.86
C THR A 140 16.77 -66.36 22.41
N PRO A 141 17.99 -65.96 22.01
CA PRO A 141 18.28 -65.55 20.64
C PRO A 141 17.92 -66.64 19.61
N GLY A 142 17.41 -66.24 18.45
CA GLY A 142 17.04 -67.17 17.38
C GLY A 142 16.55 -66.44 16.12
N LEU A 143 16.54 -67.14 14.98
CA LEU A 143 16.23 -66.57 13.65
C LEU A 143 14.86 -65.89 13.57
N SER A 144 13.86 -66.40 14.29
CA SER A 144 12.51 -65.82 14.34
C SER A 144 12.49 -64.46 15.04
N ARG A 145 13.27 -64.30 16.11
CA ARG A 145 13.44 -63.04 16.85
C ARG A 145 14.02 -61.97 15.94
N ASP A 146 15.13 -62.30 15.28
CA ASP A 146 15.86 -61.36 14.42
C ASP A 146 15.01 -60.92 13.21
N ALA A 147 14.24 -61.85 12.64
CA ALA A 147 13.29 -61.53 11.56
C ALA A 147 12.19 -60.56 12.01
N GLU A 148 11.64 -60.73 13.22
CA GLU A 148 10.60 -59.85 13.75
C GLU A 148 11.14 -58.44 14.08
N LEU A 149 12.35 -58.33 14.63
CA LEU A 149 13.04 -57.06 14.85
C LEU A 149 13.34 -56.35 13.54
N SER A 150 13.91 -57.07 12.58
CA SER A 150 14.20 -56.55 11.24
C SER A 150 12.92 -56.02 10.57
N GLY A 151 11.80 -56.75 10.73
CA GLY A 151 10.50 -56.29 10.26
C GLY A 151 10.01 -55.02 10.95
N ALA A 152 10.30 -54.83 12.25
CA ALA A 152 9.98 -53.62 12.98
C ALA A 152 10.87 -52.43 12.60
N ASP A 153 12.17 -52.65 12.43
CA ASP A 153 13.13 -51.64 11.94
C ASP A 153 12.74 -51.17 10.53
N ASN A 154 12.36 -52.08 9.64
CA ASN A 154 11.90 -51.74 8.30
C ASN A 154 10.63 -50.88 8.32
N ARG A 155 9.66 -51.18 9.20
CA ARG A 155 8.46 -50.35 9.37
C ARG A 155 8.80 -48.93 9.83
N VAL A 156 9.74 -48.77 10.76
CA VAL A 156 10.21 -47.44 11.19
C VAL A 156 10.84 -46.69 10.02
N ALA A 157 11.73 -47.33 9.26
CA ALA A 157 12.40 -46.71 8.12
C ALA A 157 11.40 -46.25 7.04
N ILE A 158 10.36 -47.05 6.76
CA ILE A 158 9.29 -46.69 5.81
C ILE A 158 8.51 -45.46 6.31
N GLU A 159 8.11 -45.43 7.57
CA GLU A 159 7.33 -44.32 8.09
C GLU A 159 8.16 -43.03 8.24
N GLN A 160 9.45 -43.15 8.55
CA GLN A 160 10.39 -42.02 8.53
C GLN A 160 10.55 -41.45 7.13
N ARG A 161 10.68 -42.30 6.11
CA ARG A 161 10.71 -41.85 4.70
C ARG A 161 9.43 -41.09 4.33
N ARG A 162 8.27 -41.60 4.72
CA ARG A 162 6.97 -40.94 4.50
C ARG A 162 6.83 -39.62 5.25
N TYR A 163 7.49 -39.48 6.40
CA TYR A 163 7.61 -38.21 7.11
C TYR A 163 8.49 -37.24 6.32
N ASP A 164 9.66 -37.68 5.86
CA ASP A 164 10.61 -36.87 5.11
C ASP A 164 10.02 -36.34 3.81
N GLU A 165 9.29 -37.18 3.08
CA GLU A 165 8.58 -36.78 1.87
C GLU A 165 7.62 -35.61 2.15
N ARG A 166 6.80 -35.71 3.21
CA ARG A 166 5.86 -34.65 3.57
C ARG A 166 6.54 -33.39 4.12
N ALA A 167 7.60 -33.57 4.91
CA ALA A 167 8.38 -32.45 5.44
C ALA A 167 9.08 -31.71 4.29
N ALA A 168 9.62 -32.42 3.31
CA ALA A 168 10.21 -31.85 2.11
C ALA A 168 9.18 -31.12 1.25
N ASP A 169 7.99 -31.68 1.05
CA ASP A 169 6.89 -31.01 0.32
C ASP A 169 6.47 -29.70 1.00
N TYR A 170 6.35 -29.71 2.34
CA TYR A 170 6.12 -28.50 3.12
C TYR A 170 7.25 -27.49 2.91
N ASN A 171 8.51 -27.92 3.05
CA ASN A 171 9.68 -27.05 2.93
C ASN A 171 9.77 -26.40 1.53
N ALA A 172 9.54 -27.18 0.47
CA ALA A 172 9.51 -26.68 -0.90
C ALA A 172 8.40 -25.65 -1.09
N SER A 173 7.21 -25.92 -0.54
CA SER A 173 6.07 -25.00 -0.59
C SER A 173 6.36 -23.71 0.20
N ALA A 174 6.85 -23.83 1.43
CA ALA A 174 7.17 -22.72 2.32
C ALA A 174 8.27 -21.80 1.77
N ALA A 175 9.21 -22.33 0.99
CA ALA A 175 10.29 -21.57 0.38
C ALA A 175 9.90 -20.85 -0.94
N SER A 176 8.80 -21.26 -1.57
CA SER A 176 8.37 -20.73 -2.89
C SER A 176 7.77 -19.33 -2.81
N PHE A 177 7.88 -18.55 -3.90
CA PHE A 177 7.14 -17.29 -4.04
C PHE A 177 5.73 -17.56 -4.59
N PRO A 178 4.66 -16.93 -4.05
CA PRO A 178 4.63 -15.90 -2.99
C PRO A 178 4.56 -16.45 -1.55
N THR A 179 4.52 -17.77 -1.39
CA THR A 179 4.31 -18.47 -0.12
C THR A 179 5.26 -18.07 1.00
N GLY A 180 6.56 -17.92 0.73
CA GLY A 180 7.57 -17.54 1.73
C GLY A 180 7.31 -16.19 2.38
N TRP A 181 6.62 -15.26 1.70
CA TRP A 181 6.21 -13.99 2.31
C TRP A 181 5.08 -14.21 3.31
N VAL A 182 4.11 -15.05 2.95
CA VAL A 182 3.01 -15.44 3.85
C VAL A 182 3.56 -16.14 5.10
N VAL A 183 4.53 -17.04 4.95
CA VAL A 183 5.18 -17.71 6.09
C VAL A 183 5.79 -16.69 7.06
N ARG A 184 6.57 -15.72 6.56
CA ARG A 184 7.17 -14.64 7.36
C ARG A 184 6.15 -13.77 8.07
N LEU A 185 5.04 -13.43 7.39
CA LEU A 185 3.99 -12.58 7.95
C LEU A 185 3.11 -13.30 8.98
N THR A 186 2.93 -14.61 8.83
CA THR A 186 2.00 -15.39 9.66
C THR A 186 2.67 -16.16 10.80
N GLY A 187 4.00 -16.23 10.81
CA GLY A 187 4.76 -16.97 11.83
C GLY A 187 4.71 -18.49 11.67
N LEU A 188 4.35 -18.99 10.48
CA LEU A 188 4.45 -20.41 10.16
C LEU A 188 5.94 -20.84 10.10
N PRO A 189 6.26 -22.12 10.37
CA PRO A 189 7.61 -22.63 10.24
C PRO A 189 8.22 -22.37 8.85
N HIS A 190 9.47 -21.91 8.80
CA HIS A 190 10.19 -21.71 7.53
C HIS A 190 10.73 -23.02 6.95
N VAL A 191 11.08 -23.96 7.84
CA VAL A 191 11.61 -25.27 7.50
C VAL A 191 11.23 -26.24 8.62
N LEU A 192 10.87 -27.46 8.24
CA LEU A 192 10.65 -28.59 9.13
C LEU A 192 11.85 -29.53 9.06
N PRO A 193 12.31 -30.08 10.20
CA PRO A 193 13.44 -30.97 10.24
C PRO A 193 13.10 -32.31 9.57
N LEU A 194 14.08 -32.90 8.89
CA LEU A 194 13.98 -34.26 8.37
C LEU A 194 14.23 -35.30 9.48
N SER A 195 13.90 -36.56 9.21
CA SER A 195 13.98 -37.67 10.14
C SER A 195 15.39 -37.87 10.69
N SER A 196 16.41 -37.57 9.88
CA SER A 196 17.82 -37.59 10.27
C SER A 196 18.21 -36.50 11.27
N GLU A 197 17.45 -35.40 11.33
CA GLU A 197 17.70 -34.25 12.21
C GLU A 197 16.89 -34.33 13.51
N VAL A 198 15.86 -35.18 13.54
CA VAL A 198 15.01 -35.39 14.70
C VAL A 198 15.70 -36.38 15.66
N SER A 199 16.19 -35.85 16.79
CA SER A 199 16.82 -36.67 17.84
C SER A 199 15.81 -37.49 18.64
N THR A 200 14.57 -37.01 18.76
CA THR A 200 13.50 -37.65 19.53
C THR A 200 12.15 -37.57 18.81
N TRP A 201 11.50 -38.72 18.70
CA TRP A 201 10.24 -38.88 17.97
C TRP A 201 9.02 -38.63 18.84
#